data_AF-A0AAJ2AQL9-F1
#
_entry.id   AF-A0AAJ2AQL9-F1
#
_cell.length_a   1.000
_cell.length_b   1.000
_cell.length_c   1.000
_cell.angle_alpha   90.00
_cell.angle_beta   90.00
_cell.angle_gamma   90.00
#
_symmetry.space_group_name_H-M   'P 1'
#
loop_
_entity.id
_entity.type
_entity.pdbx_description
1 polymer ?
#
loop_
_entity_poly.entity_id
_entity_poly.type
_entity_poly.pdbx_seq_one_letter_code
_entity_poly.pdbx_strand_id
1 'polypeptide(L)' 'MSATSKSASYNVTVRKDGSGAWSIAMPHAERPDDVFVTFVKDQEEGTWLAEQMRPGFDIVLEVAT' A
#
# COMPACT_ATOMS: atom_id res chain seq x y z
N MET A 1 -22.51 -4.76 -20.11
CA MET A 1 -21.65 -5.30 -19.05
C MET A 1 -21.19 -4.10 -18.24
N SER A 2 -21.80 -3.88 -17.07
CA SER A 2 -21.40 -2.78 -16.19
C SER A 2 -20.02 -3.14 -15.65
N ALA A 3 -18.97 -2.45 -16.12
CA ALA A 3 -17.73 -2.41 -15.39
C ALA A 3 -18.09 -1.80 -14.03
N THR A 4 -18.16 -2.64 -13.00
CA THR A 4 -18.08 -2.18 -11.64
C THR A 4 -16.79 -1.40 -11.61
N SER A 5 -16.87 -0.07 -11.63
CA SER A 5 -15.74 0.79 -11.30
C SER A 5 -15.39 0.39 -9.88
N LYS A 6 -14.51 -0.62 -9.78
CA LYS A 6 -13.76 -0.90 -8.58
C LYS A 6 -13.09 0.43 -8.35
N SER A 7 -13.63 1.22 -7.44
CA SER A 7 -12.87 2.30 -6.85
C SER A 7 -11.63 1.58 -6.35
N ALA A 8 -10.57 1.56 -7.16
CA ALA A 8 -9.24 1.30 -6.70
C ALA A 8 -9.04 2.46 -5.74
N SER A 9 -9.48 2.26 -4.50
CA SER A 9 -9.14 3.09 -3.38
C SER A 9 -7.62 3.12 -3.47
N TYR A 10 -7.08 4.28 -3.87
CA TYR A 10 -5.67 4.47 -4.21
C TYR A 10 -4.82 4.43 -2.93
N ASN A 11 -5.12 3.51 -2.03
CA ASN A 11 -4.59 3.45 -0.70
C ASN A 11 -3.16 2.95 -0.78
N VAL A 12 -2.32 3.48 0.11
CA VAL A 12 -1.00 2.93 0.32
C VAL A 12 -1.14 1.86 1.39
N THR A 13 -0.78 0.63 1.07
CA THR A 13 -0.87 -0.49 2.02
C THR A 13 0.50 -0.73 2.64
N VAL A 14 0.60 -0.64 3.96
CA VAL A 14 1.76 -1.09 4.73
C VAL A 14 1.42 -2.48 5.27
N ARG A 15 2.20 -3.49 4.88
CA ARG A 15 1.90 -4.88 5.22
C ARG A 15 3.06 -5.62 5.86
N LYS A 16 2.75 -6.53 6.78
CA LYS A 16 3.66 -7.57 7.29
C LYS A 16 3.27 -8.91 6.69
N ASP A 17 4.22 -9.57 6.03
CA ASP A 17 3.98 -10.93 5.49
C ASP A 17 4.19 -12.03 6.55
N GLY A 18 3.86 -13.27 6.20
CA GLY A 18 4.02 -14.42 7.09
C GLY A 18 5.46 -14.80 7.43
N SER A 19 6.45 -14.22 6.73
CA SER A 19 7.88 -14.34 7.12
C SER A 19 8.28 -13.30 8.16
N GLY A 20 7.42 -12.31 8.39
CA GLY A 20 7.62 -11.20 9.30
C GLY A 20 8.22 -9.96 8.65
N ALA A 21 8.44 -9.96 7.34
CA ALA A 21 8.97 -8.83 6.60
C ALA A 21 7.89 -7.75 6.38
N TRP A 22 8.30 -6.49 6.49
CA TRP A 22 7.43 -5.35 6.24
C TRP A 22 7.63 -4.80 4.83
N SER A 23 6.55 -4.42 4.18
CA SER A 23 6.58 -3.80 2.85
C SER A 23 5.47 -2.76 2.69
N ILE A 24 5.69 -1.83 1.77
CA ILE A 24 4.70 -0.86 1.33
C ILE A 24 4.30 -1.25 -0.10
N ALA A 25 3.00 -1.34 -0.35
CA ALA A 25 2.40 -1.54 -1.66
C ALA A 25 1.64 -0.27 -2.05
N MET A 26 2.05 0.38 -3.14
CA MET A 26 1.46 1.61 -3.64
C MET A 26 0.94 1.42 -5.07
N PRO A 27 -0.34 1.68 -5.34
CA PRO A 27 -0.88 1.61 -6.70
C PRO A 27 -0.30 2.72 -7.58
N HIS A 28 -0.04 2.41 -8.84
CA HIS A 28 0.42 3.38 -9.84
C HIS A 28 -0.76 4.29 -10.25
N ALA A 29 -0.60 5.61 -10.12
CA ALA A 29 -1.70 6.55 -10.35
C ALA A 29 -2.31 6.46 -11.76
N GLU A 30 -1.46 6.31 -12.79
CA GLU A 30 -1.91 6.22 -14.18
C GLU A 30 -2.18 4.78 -14.66
N ARG A 31 -1.83 3.78 -13.84
CA ARG A 31 -1.94 2.35 -14.18
C ARG A 31 -2.46 1.60 -12.96
N PRO A 32 -3.77 1.65 -12.68
CA PRO A 32 -4.33 1.17 -11.41
C PRO A 32 -4.07 -0.32 -11.11
N ASP A 33 -3.75 -1.11 -12.14
CA ASP A 33 -3.40 -2.53 -12.00
C ASP A 33 -1.91 -2.77 -11.68
N ASP A 34 -1.06 -1.74 -11.81
CA ASP A 34 0.36 -1.79 -11.45
C ASP A 34 0.54 -1.35 -9.98
N VAL A 35 1.35 -2.10 -9.23
CA VAL A 35 1.67 -1.81 -7.82
C VAL A 35 3.17 -1.77 -7.63
N PHE A 36 3.66 -0.66 -7.07
CA PHE A 36 5.03 -0.55 -6.60
C PHE A 36 5.14 -1.16 -5.21
N VAL A 37 6.14 -2.03 -5.02
CA VAL A 37 6.42 -2.64 -3.72
C VAL A 37 7.83 -2.29 -3.27
N THR A 38 7.96 -1.76 -2.06
CA THR A 38 9.25 -1.54 -1.40
C THR A 38 9.26 -2.18 -0.01
N PHE A 39 10.42 -2.65 0.44
CA PHE A 39 10.60 -3.23 1.77
C PHE A 39 11.03 -2.16 2.76
N VAL A 40 10.63 -2.35 4.01
CA VAL A 40 10.94 -1.46 5.15
C VAL A 40 11.32 -2.31 6.36
N LYS A 41 12.04 -1.71 7.30
CA LYS A 41 12.53 -2.38 8.51
C LYS A 41 11.39 -2.83 9.41
N ASP A 42 10.41 -1.96 9.63
CA ASP A 42 9.31 -2.17 10.55
C ASP A 42 8.06 -1.35 10.16
N GLN A 43 7.00 -1.52 10.96
CA GLN A 43 5.73 -0.83 10.76
C GLN A 43 5.85 0.69 10.82
N GLU A 44 6.68 1.20 11.74
CA GLU A 44 6.81 2.63 12.00
C GLU A 44 7.46 3.32 10.81
N GLU A 45 8.58 2.78 10.34
CA GLU A 45 9.23 3.24 9.11
C GLU A 45 8.28 3.12 7.90
N GLY A 46 7.56 2.01 7.78
CA GLY A 46 6.60 1.78 6.70
C GLY A 46 5.49 2.83 6.65
N THR A 47 4.92 3.16 7.80
CA THR A 47 3.85 4.15 7.93
C THR A 47 4.36 5.55 7.64
N TRP A 48 5.50 5.91 8.24
CA TRP A 48 6.12 7.21 8.00
C TRP A 48 6.46 7.41 6.51
N LEU A 49 7.09 6.43 5.86
CA LEU A 49 7.38 6.51 4.42
C LEU A 49 6.11 6.59 3.57
N ALA A 50 5.05 5.84 3.91
CA ALA A 50 3.77 5.91 3.21
C ALA A 50 3.16 7.32 3.26
N GLU A 51 3.19 7.98 4.42
CA GLU A 51 2.74 9.37 4.59
C GLU A 51 3.55 10.36 3.73
N GLN A 52 4.88 10.17 3.67
CA GLN A 52 5.77 11.04 2.88
C GLN A 52 5.57 10.85 1.37
N MET A 53 5.37 9.62 0.92
CA MET A 53 5.26 9.30 -0.52
C MET A 53 3.96 9.82 -1.14
N ARG A 54 2.85 9.80 -0.40
CA ARG A 54 1.54 10.23 -0.90
C ARG A 54 0.70 10.93 0.16
N PRO A 55 0.95 12.22 0.41
CA PRO A 55 0.10 13.03 1.26
C PRO A 55 -1.35 13.04 0.75
N GLY A 56 -2.32 12.73 1.62
CA GLY A 56 -3.75 12.76 1.30
C GLY A 56 -4.34 11.45 0.76
N PHE A 57 -3.57 10.36 0.72
CA PHE A 57 -4.09 9.02 0.48
C PHE A 57 -4.28 8.28 1.80
N ASP A 58 -5.29 7.41 1.86
CA ASP A 58 -5.52 6.58 3.04
C ASP A 58 -4.41 5.53 3.14
N ILE A 59 -3.88 5.38 4.35
CA ILE A 59 -2.89 4.34 4.67
C ILE A 59 -3.63 3.18 5.31
N VAL A 60 -3.48 2.00 4.72
CA VAL A 60 -4.06 0.76 5.22
C VAL A 60 -2.95 -0.09 5.82
N LEU A 61 -3.15 -0.53 7.06
CA LEU A 61 -2.24 -1.45 7.72
C LEU A 61 -2.77 -2.89 7.62
N GLU A 62 -1.98 -3.78 7.03
CA GLU A 62 -2.31 -5.21 6.91
C GLU A 62 -1.26 -6.06 7.63
N VAL A 63 -1.67 -6.78 8.67
CA VAL A 63 -0.79 -7.71 9.38
C VAL A 63 -1.29 -9.12 9.10
N ALA A 64 -0.56 -9.88 8.28
CA ALA A 64 -0.86 -11.30 8.10
C ALA A 64 -0.51 -12.04 9.40
N THR A 65 -1.51 -12.73 9.96
CA THR A 65 -1.36 -13.66 11.10
C THR A 65 -0.86 -15.02 10.67
#